data_AF-A0AAE1MFJ2-F1
#
_entry.id   AF-A0AAE1MFJ2-F1
#
_cell.length_a   1.000
_cell.length_b   1.000
_cell.length_c   1.000
_cell.angle_alpha   90.00
_cell.angle_beta   90.00
_cell.angle_gamma   90.00
#
_symmetry.space_group_name_H-M   'P 1'
#
loop_
_entity.id
_entity.type
_entity.pdbx_description
1 polymer ?
#
loop_
_entity_poly.entity_id
_entity_poly.type
_entity_poly.pdbx_seq_one_letter_code
_entity_poly.pdbx_strand_id
1 'polypeptide(L)'
;MTSKQLEKPLTLTDSQILDLLYKFHNFDVLHKTSGEESFNVKALFSVVSTIMNRSLGDDHPSIKIEEDEKAIPSSFEPPTHILRHISCQIINTDDDENHSYAHETTISILEKLKPFSWQSKAVMVLAAFSLEYGTFFHLSQVSEEDSLGRSLAVLYHVHVFHKILRATADYNHIVKNAFETVKRIIEMQILLSEGYDEESVPSLTEAMHELPVFVYWVILTIVASFLHFKFLLGYR
;
A
#
# COMPACT_ATOMS: atom_id res chain seq x y z
N MET A 1 -27.39 4.19 -23.97
CA MET A 1 -26.16 4.09 -23.14
C MET A 1 -26.53 4.58 -21.76
N THR A 2 -26.84 3.68 -20.84
CA THR A 2 -27.00 4.00 -19.42
C THR A 2 -25.62 4.38 -18.89
N SER A 3 -25.45 5.61 -18.39
CA SER A 3 -24.22 6.00 -17.70
C SER A 3 -24.00 5.03 -16.55
N LYS A 4 -22.88 4.29 -16.56
CA LYS A 4 -22.49 3.45 -15.44
C LYS A 4 -22.34 4.39 -14.23
N GLN A 5 -23.21 4.24 -13.24
CA GLN A 5 -23.11 5.04 -12.03
C GLN A 5 -21.87 4.56 -11.28
N LEU A 6 -20.93 5.49 -11.04
CA LEU A 6 -19.71 5.18 -10.30
C LEU A 6 -20.09 4.92 -8.83
N GLU A 7 -19.56 3.84 -8.26
CA GLU A 7 -19.83 3.45 -6.89
C GLU A 7 -19.10 4.37 -5.91
N LYS A 8 -19.81 4.79 -4.86
CA LYS A 8 -19.24 5.65 -3.80
C LYS A 8 -18.78 4.77 -2.64
N PRO A 9 -17.47 4.50 -2.49
CA PRO A 9 -16.98 3.47 -1.57
C PRO A 9 -17.40 3.71 -0.12
N LEU A 10 -17.43 4.97 0.34
CA LEU A 10 -17.80 5.31 1.73
C LEU A 10 -19.28 5.11 2.06
N THR A 11 -20.11 4.76 1.06
CA THR A 11 -21.52 4.39 1.27
C THR A 11 -21.75 2.89 1.35
N LEU A 12 -20.70 2.09 1.08
CA LEU A 12 -20.77 0.63 1.11
C LEU A 12 -20.47 0.12 2.52
N THR A 13 -21.21 -0.89 2.94
CA THR A 13 -20.92 -1.68 4.14
C THR A 13 -19.84 -2.72 3.87
N ASP A 14 -19.17 -3.18 4.93
CA ASP A 14 -18.17 -4.25 4.83
C ASP A 14 -18.73 -5.53 4.22
N SER A 15 -19.98 -5.89 4.51
CA SER A 15 -20.64 -7.04 3.88
C SER A 15 -20.86 -6.84 2.37
N GLN A 16 -21.25 -5.64 1.94
CA GLN A 16 -21.43 -5.34 0.51
C GLN A 16 -20.09 -5.38 -0.24
N ILE A 17 -19.01 -4.91 0.39
CA ILE A 17 -17.66 -5.00 -0.15
C ILE A 17 -17.22 -6.46 -0.22
N LEU A 18 -17.45 -7.23 0.84
CA LEU A 18 -17.09 -8.64 0.87
C LEU A 18 -17.80 -9.42 -0.25
N ASP A 19 -19.11 -9.21 -0.42
CA ASP A 19 -19.89 -9.78 -1.54
C ASP A 19 -19.35 -9.36 -2.91
N LEU A 20 -18.92 -8.10 -3.05
CA LEU A 20 -18.29 -7.60 -4.27
C LEU A 20 -16.97 -8.35 -4.54
N LEU A 21 -16.11 -8.47 -3.53
CA LEU A 21 -14.82 -9.15 -3.65
C LEU A 21 -14.99 -10.63 -3.96
N TYR A 22 -16.00 -11.29 -3.38
CA TYR A 22 -16.35 -12.69 -3.68
C TYR A 22 -16.80 -12.92 -5.12
N LYS A 23 -17.36 -11.91 -5.80
CA LYS A 23 -17.71 -12.03 -7.24
C LYS A 23 -16.46 -12.00 -8.12
N PHE A 24 -15.45 -11.22 -7.74
CA PHE A 24 -14.24 -11.03 -8.54
C PHE A 24 -13.16 -12.09 -8.26
N HIS A 25 -13.12 -12.64 -7.05
CA HIS A 25 -12.15 -13.64 -6.62
C HIS A 25 -12.77 -15.05 -6.62
N ASN A 26 -12.07 -16.04 -7.17
CA ASN A 26 -12.53 -17.43 -7.07
C ASN A 26 -12.39 -17.90 -5.61
N PHE A 27 -13.20 -18.87 -5.19
CA PHE A 27 -13.15 -19.49 -3.85
C PHE A 27 -11.70 -19.82 -3.40
N ASP A 28 -10.90 -20.39 -4.31
CA ASP A 28 -9.51 -20.80 -4.04
C ASP A 28 -8.56 -19.63 -3.69
N VAL A 29 -8.83 -18.41 -4.18
CA VAL A 29 -8.01 -17.23 -3.88
C VAL A 29 -8.30 -16.69 -2.47
N LEU A 30 -9.49 -16.93 -1.94
CA LEU A 30 -9.89 -16.45 -0.62
C LEU A 30 -9.22 -17.25 0.50
N HIS A 31 -8.90 -18.51 0.22
CA HIS A 31 -8.20 -19.41 1.13
C HIS A 31 -6.71 -19.58 0.81
N LYS A 32 -6.18 -18.83 -0.15
CA LYS A 32 -4.75 -18.93 -0.52
C LYS A 32 -3.88 -18.36 0.61
N THR A 33 -3.33 -19.26 1.42
CA THR A 33 -2.30 -18.96 2.41
C THR A 33 -0.95 -18.69 1.70
N SER A 34 -0.19 -17.68 2.15
CA SER A 34 1.12 -17.33 1.57
C SER A 34 2.03 -18.55 1.47
N GLY A 35 2.41 -18.94 0.26
CA GLY A 35 3.27 -20.10 0.04
C GLY A 35 3.61 -20.35 -1.42
N GLU A 36 2.75 -19.95 -2.35
CA GLU A 36 2.94 -20.16 -3.80
C GLU A 36 3.24 -18.86 -4.56
N GLU A 37 3.87 -17.90 -3.91
CA GLU A 37 4.12 -16.61 -4.55
C GLU A 37 5.44 -16.62 -5.30
N SER A 38 5.46 -15.96 -6.46
CA SER A 38 6.66 -15.88 -7.30
C SER A 38 7.78 -15.02 -6.69
N PHE A 39 7.55 -14.40 -5.53
CA PHE A 39 8.50 -13.53 -4.84
C PHE A 39 8.35 -13.64 -3.32
N ASN A 40 9.40 -13.22 -2.60
CA ASN A 40 9.39 -13.19 -1.14
C ASN A 40 8.69 -11.93 -0.60
N VAL A 41 7.48 -12.11 -0.06
CA VAL A 41 6.63 -11.03 0.51
C VAL A 41 7.29 -10.33 1.68
N LYS A 42 7.93 -11.08 2.58
CA LYS A 42 8.62 -10.55 3.76
C LYS A 42 9.79 -9.66 3.34
N ALA A 43 10.56 -10.09 2.35
CA ALA A 43 11.64 -9.29 1.77
C ALA A 43 11.12 -8.01 1.12
N LEU A 44 10.02 -8.09 0.34
CA LEU A 44 9.38 -6.90 -0.23
C LEU A 44 8.94 -5.92 0.86
N PHE A 45 8.25 -6.43 1.89
CA PHE A 45 7.76 -5.61 2.98
C PHE A 45 8.89 -4.98 3.80
N SER A 46 10.04 -5.64 3.96
CA SER A 46 11.22 -5.09 4.61
C SER A 46 11.80 -3.88 3.85
N VAL A 47 11.91 -3.99 2.52
CA VAL A 47 12.33 -2.86 1.66
C VAL A 47 11.35 -1.69 1.79
N VAL A 48 10.04 -1.98 1.69
CA VAL A 48 8.98 -0.98 1.83
C VAL A 48 9.01 -0.31 3.20
N SER A 49 9.13 -1.07 4.28
CA SER A 49 9.20 -0.55 5.65
C SER A 49 10.38 0.41 5.82
N THR A 50 11.53 0.10 5.22
CA THR A 50 12.70 0.99 5.24
C THR A 50 12.40 2.33 4.56
N ILE A 51 11.73 2.31 3.41
CA ILE A 51 11.33 3.52 2.69
C ILE A 51 10.32 4.33 3.50
N MET A 52 9.28 3.68 4.02
CA MET A 52 8.18 4.34 4.73
C MET A 52 8.65 4.99 6.04
N ASN A 53 9.41 4.27 6.86
CA ASN A 53 9.92 4.79 8.14
C ASN A 53 10.79 6.05 7.94
N ARG A 54 11.70 6.01 6.95
CA ARG A 54 12.56 7.16 6.62
C ARG A 54 11.77 8.34 6.07
N SER A 55 10.76 8.07 5.24
CA SER A 55 9.95 9.11 4.60
C SER A 55 8.97 9.77 5.57
N LEU A 56 8.47 9.03 6.57
CA LEU A 56 7.56 9.54 7.60
C LEU A 56 8.27 10.26 8.75
N GLY A 57 9.61 10.22 8.81
CA GLY A 57 10.40 10.87 9.85
C GLY A 57 10.39 10.14 11.20
N ASP A 58 9.97 8.87 11.23
CA ASP A 58 9.98 8.01 12.42
C ASP A 58 11.40 7.49 12.73
N ASP A 59 12.41 8.37 12.76
CA ASP A 59 13.78 8.04 13.16
C ASP A 59 13.91 7.94 14.69
N HIS A 60 12.94 7.29 15.33
CA HIS A 60 13.06 6.75 16.67
C HIS A 60 13.51 5.28 16.58
N PRO A 61 14.61 4.87 17.26
CA PRO A 61 15.13 3.51 17.23
C PRO A 61 14.29 2.53 18.10
N SER A 62 12.96 2.59 18.01
CA SER A 62 12.05 1.99 18.98
C SER A 62 11.00 1.08 18.35
N ILE A 63 11.41 0.18 17.47
CA ILE A 63 10.95 -1.22 17.51
C ILE A 63 12.19 -2.06 17.21
N LYS A 64 12.77 -2.64 18.28
CA LYS A 64 13.67 -3.78 18.14
C LYS A 64 12.83 -4.96 17.65
N ILE A 65 12.56 -4.99 16.35
CA ILE A 65 12.48 -6.28 15.67
C ILE A 65 13.90 -6.83 15.82
N GLU A 66 14.01 -7.95 16.51
CA GLU A 66 15.28 -8.61 16.83
C GLU A 66 16.20 -8.56 15.61
N GLU A 67 17.45 -8.18 15.88
CA GLU A 67 18.49 -7.71 14.95
C GLU A 67 18.99 -8.76 13.94
N ASP A 68 18.21 -9.76 13.55
CA ASP A 68 18.74 -10.94 12.84
C ASP A 68 18.49 -11.01 11.33
N GLU A 69 17.82 -10.03 10.67
CA GLU A 69 17.72 -10.02 9.20
C GLU A 69 17.76 -8.61 8.57
N LYS A 70 18.78 -7.82 8.91
CA LYS A 70 18.95 -6.44 8.37
C LYS A 70 19.55 -6.36 6.96
N ALA A 71 19.79 -7.49 6.29
CA ALA A 71 20.19 -7.46 4.89
C ALA A 71 18.94 -7.64 4.03
N ILE A 72 18.59 -6.63 3.22
CA ILE A 72 17.86 -6.90 1.97
C ILE A 72 18.64 -8.05 1.33
N PRO A 73 18.03 -9.23 1.09
CA PRO A 73 18.76 -10.34 0.51
C PRO A 73 19.40 -9.81 -0.76
N SER A 74 20.73 -9.93 -0.90
CA SER A 74 21.47 -9.31 -2.01
C SER A 74 21.01 -9.80 -3.40
N SER A 75 20.14 -10.82 -3.44
CA SER A 75 19.51 -11.41 -4.61
C SER A 75 17.97 -11.29 -4.63
N PHE A 76 17.35 -10.46 -3.77
CA PHE A 76 15.90 -10.30 -3.79
C PHE A 76 15.46 -9.52 -5.04
N GLU A 77 14.66 -10.18 -5.88
CA GLU A 77 14.05 -9.57 -7.06
C GLU A 77 12.55 -9.32 -6.80
N PRO A 78 12.13 -8.06 -6.60
CA PRO A 78 10.72 -7.76 -6.47
C PRO A 78 10.01 -7.89 -7.83
N PRO A 79 8.68 -8.09 -7.85
CA PRO A 79 7.87 -8.17 -9.08
C PRO A 79 7.72 -6.78 -9.74
N THR A 80 8.84 -6.20 -10.18
CA THR A 80 9.01 -4.78 -10.53
C THR A 80 8.07 -4.33 -11.64
N HIS A 81 7.81 -5.20 -12.62
CA HIS A 81 6.88 -4.88 -13.70
C HIS A 81 5.45 -4.68 -13.18
N ILE A 82 5.02 -5.49 -12.19
CA ILE A 82 3.71 -5.37 -11.57
C ILE A 82 3.65 -4.10 -10.72
N LEU A 83 4.68 -3.86 -9.90
CA LEU A 83 4.75 -2.68 -9.04
C LEU A 83 4.69 -1.38 -9.86
N ARG A 84 5.46 -1.30 -10.96
CA ARG A 84 5.42 -0.15 -11.87
C ARG A 84 4.06 0.00 -12.55
N HIS A 85 3.44 -1.09 -12.98
CA HIS A 85 2.11 -1.02 -13.58
C HIS A 85 1.07 -0.51 -12.57
N ILE A 86 1.10 -0.98 -11.32
CA ILE A 86 0.19 -0.49 -10.27
C ILE A 86 0.46 0.99 -10.01
N SER A 87 1.73 1.40 -9.86
CA SER A 87 2.08 2.81 -9.67
C SER A 87 1.54 3.68 -10.81
N CYS A 88 1.81 3.31 -12.07
CA CYS A 88 1.27 4.00 -13.24
C CYS A 88 -0.26 4.04 -13.24
N GLN A 89 -0.92 2.95 -12.84
CA GLN A 89 -2.38 2.92 -12.78
C GLN A 89 -2.91 3.94 -11.78
N ILE A 90 -2.36 3.98 -10.56
CA ILE A 90 -2.73 4.94 -9.51
C ILE A 90 -2.41 6.38 -9.95
N ILE A 91 -1.25 6.61 -10.59
CA ILE A 91 -0.85 7.92 -11.11
C ILE A 91 -1.86 8.44 -12.13
N ASN A 92 -2.43 7.57 -12.96
CA ASN A 92 -3.37 7.96 -14.01
C ASN A 92 -4.83 7.93 -13.55
N THR A 93 -5.10 7.66 -12.27
CA THR A 93 -6.45 7.72 -11.71
C THR A 93 -6.89 9.18 -11.56
N ASP A 94 -8.13 9.45 -12.00
CA ASP A 94 -8.83 10.72 -11.79
C ASP A 94 -9.24 10.88 -10.33
N ASP A 95 -9.42 12.11 -9.87
CA ASP A 95 -9.91 12.43 -8.53
C ASP A 95 -11.37 12.91 -8.57
N ASP A 96 -12.14 12.54 -7.57
CA ASP A 96 -13.52 12.99 -7.37
C ASP A 96 -13.88 13.06 -5.88
N GLU A 97 -14.80 13.96 -5.53
CA GLU A 97 -15.23 14.19 -4.14
C GLU A 97 -15.78 12.95 -3.44
N ASN A 98 -16.25 11.95 -4.20
CA ASN A 98 -16.84 10.73 -3.64
C ASN A 98 -15.85 9.55 -3.64
N HIS A 99 -14.61 9.73 -4.09
CA HIS A 99 -13.60 8.68 -4.24
C HIS A 99 -14.04 7.51 -5.12
N SER A 100 -14.92 7.77 -6.09
CA SER A 100 -15.48 6.77 -6.99
C SER A 100 -14.42 6.22 -7.96
N TYR A 101 -13.52 7.07 -8.47
CA TYR A 101 -12.40 6.63 -9.31
C TYR A 101 -11.32 5.89 -8.52
N ALA A 102 -11.09 6.29 -7.27
CA ALA A 102 -10.22 5.55 -6.35
C ALA A 102 -10.76 4.14 -6.09
N HIS A 103 -12.07 4.00 -5.93
CA HIS A 103 -12.75 2.72 -5.82
C HIS A 103 -12.58 1.86 -7.08
N GLU A 104 -12.88 2.38 -8.27
CA GLU A 104 -12.73 1.61 -9.51
C GLU A 104 -11.26 1.16 -9.73
N THR A 105 -10.32 2.04 -9.41
CA THR A 105 -8.88 1.73 -9.44
C THR A 105 -8.53 0.61 -8.46
N THR A 106 -9.06 0.69 -7.24
CA THR A 106 -8.86 -0.34 -6.20
C THR A 106 -9.36 -1.70 -6.65
N ILE A 107 -10.59 -1.78 -7.20
CA ILE A 107 -11.15 -3.03 -7.71
C ILE A 107 -10.30 -3.57 -8.87
N SER A 108 -9.91 -2.71 -9.82
CA SER A 108 -9.09 -3.12 -10.96
C SER A 108 -7.70 -3.64 -10.54
N ILE A 109 -7.07 -3.02 -9.53
CA ILE A 109 -5.81 -3.51 -8.95
C ILE A 109 -6.02 -4.88 -8.31
N LEU A 110 -7.09 -5.05 -7.52
CA LEU A 110 -7.40 -6.32 -6.86
C LEU A 110 -7.64 -7.45 -7.86
N GLU A 111 -8.37 -7.18 -8.95
CA GLU A 111 -8.55 -8.12 -10.06
C GLU A 111 -7.22 -8.50 -10.71
N LYS A 112 -6.34 -7.53 -10.97
CA LYS A 112 -5.01 -7.76 -11.54
C LYS A 112 -4.16 -8.63 -10.62
N LEU A 113 -4.30 -8.46 -9.31
CA LEU A 113 -3.56 -9.19 -8.29
C LEU A 113 -4.28 -10.47 -7.81
N LYS A 114 -5.35 -10.89 -8.48
CA LYS A 114 -6.10 -12.12 -8.17
C LYS A 114 -5.23 -13.36 -7.90
N PRO A 115 -4.10 -13.60 -8.60
CA PRO A 115 -3.26 -14.78 -8.32
C PRO A 115 -2.52 -14.79 -6.97
N PHE A 116 -2.41 -13.63 -6.30
CA PHE A 116 -1.62 -13.43 -5.09
C PHE A 116 -2.48 -13.55 -3.82
N SER A 117 -1.87 -13.88 -2.67
CA SER A 117 -2.57 -13.85 -1.37
C SER A 117 -3.02 -12.44 -1.02
N TRP A 118 -4.03 -12.30 -0.16
CA TRP A 118 -4.55 -11.00 0.27
C TRP A 118 -3.48 -10.10 0.90
N GLN A 119 -2.61 -10.69 1.72
CA GLN A 119 -1.47 -10.01 2.33
C GLN A 119 -0.53 -9.45 1.27
N SER A 120 -0.23 -10.24 0.25
CA SER A 120 0.64 -9.80 -0.85
C SER A 120 0.01 -8.75 -1.73
N LYS A 121 -1.31 -8.79 -1.94
CA LYS A 121 -2.02 -7.68 -2.59
C LYS A 121 -1.75 -6.38 -1.84
N ALA A 122 -1.92 -6.37 -0.52
CA ALA A 122 -1.67 -5.19 0.32
C ALA A 122 -0.21 -4.71 0.24
N VAL A 123 0.77 -5.62 0.39
CA VAL A 123 2.20 -5.27 0.33
C VAL A 123 2.60 -4.76 -1.05
N MET A 124 2.09 -5.36 -2.14
CA MET A 124 2.42 -4.94 -3.51
C MET A 124 1.88 -3.55 -3.82
N VAL A 125 0.66 -3.21 -3.37
CA VAL A 125 0.11 -1.87 -3.55
C VAL A 125 0.88 -0.84 -2.73
N LEU A 126 1.20 -1.15 -1.46
CA LEU A 126 2.02 -0.28 -0.63
C LEU A 126 3.43 -0.10 -1.23
N ALA A 127 4.01 -1.15 -1.81
CA ALA A 127 5.29 -1.07 -2.50
C ALA A 127 5.22 -0.16 -3.73
N ALA A 128 4.17 -0.29 -4.54
CA ALA A 128 3.96 0.57 -5.70
C ALA A 128 3.80 2.05 -5.28
N PHE A 129 3.02 2.33 -4.23
CA PHE A 129 2.89 3.67 -3.64
C PHE A 129 4.24 4.23 -3.16
N SER A 130 5.02 3.38 -2.48
CA SER A 130 6.32 3.77 -1.91
C SER A 130 7.35 4.19 -2.95
N LEU A 131 7.21 3.76 -4.22
CA LEU A 131 8.10 4.19 -5.31
C LEU A 131 8.05 5.72 -5.49
N GLU A 132 6.86 6.30 -5.51
CA GLU A 132 6.69 7.74 -5.72
C GLU A 132 6.84 8.50 -4.40
N TYR A 133 6.18 8.02 -3.34
CA TYR A 133 6.22 8.66 -2.03
C TYR A 133 7.66 8.71 -1.49
N GLY A 134 8.36 7.58 -1.51
CA GLY A 134 9.76 7.50 -1.06
C GLY A 134 10.72 8.32 -1.91
N THR A 135 10.57 8.28 -3.23
CA THR A 135 11.39 9.09 -4.15
C THR A 135 11.21 10.58 -3.86
N PHE A 136 9.97 11.02 -3.66
CA PHE A 136 9.67 12.40 -3.33
C PHE A 136 10.33 12.85 -2.01
N PHE A 137 10.12 12.12 -0.92
CA PHE A 137 10.68 12.48 0.38
C PHE A 137 12.22 12.42 0.37
N HIS A 138 12.80 11.47 -0.36
CA HIS A 138 14.25 11.43 -0.56
C HIS A 138 14.75 12.66 -1.32
N LEU A 139 14.12 13.01 -2.45
CA LEU A 139 14.49 14.17 -3.26
C LEU A 139 14.29 15.50 -2.53
N SER A 140 13.38 15.56 -1.56
CA SER A 140 13.15 16.77 -0.74
C SER A 140 14.29 17.09 0.23
N GLN A 141 15.18 16.12 0.47
CA GLN A 141 16.29 16.22 1.42
C GLN A 141 17.66 16.18 0.73
N VAL A 142 17.70 16.30 -0.59
CA VAL A 142 18.94 16.24 -1.38
C VAL A 142 19.85 17.43 -1.02
N SER A 143 21.13 17.13 -0.80
CA SER A 143 22.17 18.12 -0.52
C SER A 143 22.42 19.06 -1.72
N GLU A 144 22.86 20.29 -1.46
CA GLU A 144 23.24 21.25 -2.51
C GLU A 144 24.35 20.71 -3.44
N GLU A 145 25.22 19.85 -2.90
CA GLU A 145 26.35 19.24 -3.62
C GLU A 145 25.93 18.13 -4.59
N ASP A 146 24.74 17.54 -4.43
CA ASP A 146 24.23 16.47 -5.29
C ASP A 146 23.51 17.04 -6.52
N SER A 147 24.29 17.22 -7.60
CA SER A 147 23.77 17.74 -8.87
C SER A 147 22.76 16.82 -9.56
N LEU A 148 22.87 15.50 -9.38
CA LEU A 148 21.93 14.53 -9.94
C LEU A 148 20.60 14.60 -9.20
N GLY A 149 20.63 14.50 -7.87
CA GLY A 149 19.44 14.60 -7.03
C GLY A 149 18.70 15.91 -7.26
N ARG A 150 19.41 17.04 -7.39
CA ARG A 150 18.78 18.33 -7.73
C ARG A 150 18.11 18.32 -9.10
N SER A 151 18.74 17.73 -10.10
CA SER A 151 18.14 17.63 -11.44
C SER A 151 16.87 16.77 -11.41
N LEU A 152 16.88 15.67 -10.66
CA LEU A 152 15.70 14.84 -10.45
C LEU A 152 14.61 15.57 -9.65
N ALA A 153 14.97 16.32 -8.61
CA ALA A 153 14.04 17.11 -7.81
C ALA A 153 13.35 18.22 -8.62
N VAL A 154 13.98 18.72 -9.68
CA VAL A 154 13.35 19.62 -10.65
C VAL A 154 12.28 18.89 -11.45
N LEU A 155 12.59 17.71 -12.01
CA LEU A 155 11.63 16.91 -12.78
C LEU A 155 10.46 16.39 -11.93
N TYR A 156 10.71 16.07 -10.66
CA TYR A 156 9.69 15.67 -9.68
C TYR A 156 8.95 16.85 -9.02
N HIS A 157 9.22 18.10 -9.44
CA HIS A 157 8.61 19.32 -8.87
C HIS A 157 8.72 19.47 -7.34
N VAL A 158 9.72 18.83 -6.70
CA VAL A 158 9.86 18.78 -5.23
C VAL A 158 10.27 20.13 -4.63
N HIS A 159 10.92 21.00 -5.41
CA HIS A 159 11.41 22.31 -4.99
C HIS A 159 10.32 23.28 -4.52
N VAL A 160 9.05 23.04 -4.85
CA VAL A 160 7.89 23.84 -4.39
C VAL A 160 7.46 23.47 -2.95
N PHE A 161 7.91 22.31 -2.45
CA PHE A 161 7.37 21.67 -1.24
C PHE A 161 7.79 22.28 0.09
N HIS A 162 8.91 23.00 0.16
CA HIS A 162 9.35 23.63 1.42
C HIS A 162 8.31 24.57 2.05
N LYS A 163 7.34 25.08 1.26
CA LYS A 163 6.22 25.89 1.76
C LYS A 163 4.99 25.09 2.24
N ILE A 164 4.88 23.80 1.89
CA ILE A 164 3.70 22.94 2.10
C ILE A 164 3.85 22.01 3.32
N LEU A 165 5.05 21.90 3.92
CA LEU A 165 5.39 21.04 5.06
C LEU A 165 4.46 21.12 6.29
N ARG A 166 3.73 22.22 6.49
CA ARG A 166 2.74 22.32 7.59
C ARG A 166 1.39 21.65 7.25
N ALA A 167 1.05 21.50 5.98
CA ALA A 167 -0.16 20.81 5.51
C ALA A 167 0.03 19.28 5.40
N THR A 168 1.26 18.78 5.57
CA THR A 168 1.59 17.36 5.35
C THR A 168 1.53 16.51 6.61
N ALA A 169 1.37 17.09 7.80
CA ALA A 169 1.30 16.32 9.05
C ALA A 169 0.06 15.40 9.09
N ASP A 170 -1.13 15.96 8.80
CA ASP A 170 -2.39 15.21 8.76
C ASP A 170 -2.38 14.16 7.63
N TYR A 171 -1.81 14.51 6.48
CA TYR A 171 -1.62 13.59 5.36
C TYR A 171 -0.68 12.42 5.72
N ASN A 172 0.48 12.71 6.30
CA ASN A 172 1.44 11.69 6.72
C ASN A 172 0.86 10.77 7.80
N HIS A 173 -0.05 11.26 8.64
CA HIS A 173 -0.76 10.44 9.60
C HIS A 173 -1.66 9.39 8.92
N ILE A 174 -2.37 9.76 7.84
CA ILE A 174 -3.18 8.80 7.05
C ILE A 174 -2.27 7.75 6.40
N VAL A 175 -1.17 8.20 5.76
CA VAL A 175 -0.19 7.30 5.13
C VAL A 175 0.44 6.35 6.15
N LYS A 176 0.76 6.85 7.35
CA LYS A 176 1.29 6.06 8.46
C LYS A 176 0.28 4.99 8.91
N ASN A 177 -0.99 5.36 9.08
CA ASN A 177 -2.03 4.41 9.47
C ASN A 177 -2.23 3.31 8.42
N ALA A 178 -2.17 3.65 7.12
CA ALA A 178 -2.22 2.65 6.05
C ALA A 178 -1.00 1.70 6.12
N PHE A 179 0.21 2.24 6.32
CA PHE A 179 1.42 1.44 6.50
C PHE A 179 1.33 0.51 7.71
N GLU A 180 0.93 1.02 8.87
CA GLU A 180 0.75 0.24 10.09
C GLU A 180 -0.32 -0.86 9.92
N THR A 181 -1.40 -0.57 9.18
CA THR A 181 -2.43 -1.57 8.86
C THR A 181 -1.86 -2.72 8.02
N VAL A 182 -1.08 -2.43 6.96
CA VAL A 182 -0.39 -3.47 6.18
C VAL A 182 0.58 -4.27 7.04
N LYS A 183 1.31 -3.59 7.95
CA LYS A 183 2.19 -4.25 8.91
C LYS A 183 1.44 -5.26 9.78
N ARG A 184 0.29 -4.86 10.34
CA ARG A 184 -0.57 -5.74 11.16
C ARG A 184 -1.10 -6.93 10.37
N ILE A 185 -1.48 -6.73 9.11
CA ILE A 185 -1.91 -7.82 8.21
C ILE A 185 -0.79 -8.87 8.02
N ILE A 186 0.46 -8.43 7.88
CA ILE A 186 1.63 -9.32 7.75
C ILE A 186 1.97 -10.01 9.07
N GLU A 187 1.96 -9.29 10.19
CA GLU A 187 2.16 -9.87 11.54
C GLU A 187 1.14 -10.98 11.82
N MET A 188 -0.14 -10.72 11.49
CA MET A 188 -1.21 -11.71 11.64
C MET A 188 -0.95 -12.97 10.81
N GLN A 189 -0.48 -12.83 9.57
CA GLN A 189 -0.12 -13.98 8.73
C GLN A 189 1.04 -14.79 9.28
N ILE A 190 2.03 -14.15 9.89
CA ILE A 190 3.17 -14.85 10.51
C ILE A 190 2.66 -15.69 11.68
N LEU A 191 1.84 -15.10 12.57
CA LEU A 191 1.24 -15.80 13.71
C LEU A 191 0.40 -17.01 13.25
N LEU A 192 -0.36 -16.88 12.16
CA LEU A 192 -1.11 -17.99 11.58
C LEU A 192 -0.21 -19.11 11.07
N SER A 193 0.93 -18.76 10.45
CA SER A 193 1.87 -19.75 9.91
C SER A 193 2.61 -20.54 10.99
N GLU A 194 2.71 -20.00 12.21
CA GLU A 194 3.32 -20.65 13.37
C GLU A 194 2.37 -21.67 14.04
N GLY A 195 1.09 -21.65 13.66
CA GLY A 195 0.04 -22.50 14.20
C GLY A 195 -0.60 -21.90 15.45
N TYR A 196 -1.92 -22.01 15.53
CA TYR A 196 -2.71 -21.59 16.69
C TYR A 196 -3.85 -22.59 16.92
N ASP A 197 -4.32 -22.68 18.16
CA ASP A 197 -5.54 -23.40 18.48
C ASP A 197 -6.75 -22.48 18.21
N GLU A 198 -7.56 -22.83 17.21
CA GLU A 198 -8.75 -22.08 16.81
C GLU A 198 -9.76 -21.95 17.94
N GLU A 199 -9.87 -22.98 18.82
CA GLU A 199 -10.76 -22.92 19.98
C GLU A 199 -10.24 -21.95 21.06
N SER A 200 -8.91 -21.82 21.16
CA SER A 200 -8.27 -20.87 22.07
C SER A 200 -8.31 -19.44 21.57
N VAL A 201 -8.33 -19.20 20.25
CA VAL A 201 -8.29 -17.84 19.65
C VAL A 201 -9.28 -17.70 18.47
N PRO A 202 -10.60 -17.80 18.71
CA PRO A 202 -11.61 -17.73 17.65
C PRO A 202 -11.63 -16.37 16.92
N SER A 203 -11.21 -15.30 17.60
CA SER A 203 -11.10 -13.96 17.02
C SER A 203 -10.11 -13.88 15.86
N LEU A 204 -9.08 -14.75 15.84
CA LEU A 204 -8.10 -14.79 14.75
C LEU A 204 -8.71 -15.43 13.49
N THR A 205 -9.54 -16.46 13.67
CA THR A 205 -10.29 -17.09 12.58
C THR A 205 -11.32 -16.12 12.00
N GLU A 206 -12.03 -15.37 12.84
CA GLU A 206 -12.98 -14.33 12.41
C GLU A 206 -12.28 -13.21 11.61
N ALA A 207 -11.14 -12.70 12.11
CA ALA A 207 -10.34 -11.70 11.41
C ALA A 207 -9.86 -12.17 10.02
N MET A 208 -9.63 -13.48 9.85
CA MET A 208 -9.27 -14.07 8.56
C MET A 208 -10.42 -14.08 7.56
N HIS A 209 -11.66 -14.22 8.01
CA HIS A 209 -12.83 -14.10 7.15
C HIS A 209 -13.02 -12.65 6.66
N GLU A 210 -12.66 -11.67 7.49
CA GLU A 210 -12.76 -10.23 7.17
C GLU A 210 -11.52 -9.67 6.44
N LEU A 211 -10.43 -10.43 6.37
CA LEU A 211 -9.18 -10.02 5.72
C LEU A 211 -9.36 -9.43 4.31
N PRO A 212 -10.18 -9.99 3.40
CA PRO A 212 -10.43 -9.37 2.10
C PRO A 212 -10.92 -7.93 2.19
N VAL A 213 -11.79 -7.63 3.14
CA VAL A 213 -12.37 -6.30 3.36
C VAL A 213 -11.32 -5.34 3.91
N PHE A 214 -10.52 -5.78 4.89
CA PHE A 214 -9.40 -4.97 5.40
C PHE A 214 -8.39 -4.63 4.30
N VAL A 215 -8.07 -5.60 3.44
CA VAL A 215 -7.15 -5.37 2.31
C VAL A 215 -7.77 -4.42 1.27
N TYR A 216 -9.06 -4.53 1.00
CA TYR A 216 -9.74 -3.55 0.15
C TYR A 216 -9.64 -2.13 0.73
N TRP A 217 -9.97 -1.95 2.00
CA TRP A 217 -9.97 -0.62 2.63
C TRP A 217 -8.57 -0.01 2.71
N VAL A 218 -7.54 -0.81 3.01
CA VAL A 218 -6.16 -0.30 3.04
C VAL A 218 -5.68 0.08 1.64
N ILE A 219 -6.01 -0.70 0.61
CA ILE A 219 -5.67 -0.37 -0.79
C ILE A 219 -6.40 0.91 -1.22
N LEU A 220 -7.71 1.02 -0.93
CA LEU A 220 -8.47 2.24 -1.22
C LEU A 220 -7.84 3.46 -0.55
N THR A 221 -7.44 3.32 0.72
CA THR A 221 -6.76 4.39 1.47
C THR A 221 -5.44 4.78 0.83
N ILE A 222 -4.63 3.81 0.39
CA ILE A 222 -3.36 4.06 -0.31
C ILE A 222 -3.61 4.80 -1.64
N VAL A 223 -4.60 4.36 -2.43
CA VAL A 223 -4.97 5.00 -3.70
C VAL A 223 -5.45 6.44 -3.45
N ALA A 224 -6.38 6.64 -2.52
CA ALA A 224 -6.88 7.98 -2.18
C ALA A 224 -5.77 8.88 -1.63
N SER A 225 -4.87 8.34 -0.82
CA SER A 225 -3.68 9.07 -0.32
C SER A 225 -2.76 9.49 -1.46
N PHE A 226 -2.62 8.67 -2.50
CA PHE A 226 -1.85 9.03 -3.68
C PHE A 226 -2.53 10.14 -4.50
N LEU A 227 -3.85 10.09 -4.66
CA LEU A 227 -4.58 11.16 -5.36
C LEU A 227 -4.44 12.50 -4.63
N HIS A 228 -4.56 12.48 -3.31
CA HIS A 228 -4.30 13.66 -2.49
C HIS A 228 -2.85 14.14 -2.61
N PHE A 229 -1.90 13.21 -2.67
CA PHE A 229 -0.49 13.52 -2.91
C PHE A 229 -0.25 14.19 -4.26
N LYS A 230 -0.84 13.68 -5.36
CA LYS A 230 -0.80 14.32 -6.68
C LYS A 230 -1.31 15.76 -6.62
N PHE A 231 -2.42 15.98 -5.93
CA PHE A 231 -2.98 17.30 -5.70
C PHE A 231 -2.00 18.23 -4.98
N LEU A 232 -1.35 17.75 -3.91
CA LEU A 232 -0.32 18.51 -3.18
C LEU A 232 0.89 18.86 -4.06
N LEU A 233 1.23 18.02 -5.04
CA LEU A 233 2.31 18.25 -6.00
C LEU A 233 1.90 19.12 -7.21
N GLY A 234 0.62 19.49 -7.32
CA GLY A 234 0.11 20.27 -8.43
C GLY A 234 0.01 19.50 -9.75
N TYR A 235 0.06 18.16 -9.71
CA TYR A 235 -0.26 17.32 -10.86
C TYR A 235 -1.78 17.33 -11.06
N ARG A 236 -2.24 18.01 -12.12
CA ARG A 236 -3.63 17.95 -12.60
C ARG A 236 -3.77 16.84 -13.62
#